data_AF-A0A517QIK9-F1
#
_entry.id   AF-A0A517QIK9-F1
#
_cell.length_a   1.000
_cell.length_b   1.000
_cell.length_c   1.000
_cell.angle_alpha   90.00
_cell.angle_beta   90.00
_cell.angle_gamma   90.00
#
_symmetry.space_group_name_H-M   'P 1'
#
loop_
_entity.id
_entity.type
_entity.pdbx_description
1 polymer ?
#
loop_
_entity_poly.entity_id
_entity_poly.type
_entity_poly.pdbx_seq_one_letter_code
_entity_poly.pdbx_strand_id
1 'polypeptide(L)'
;MKRVVIQVSSTEQCSENERTATTKVETVLPEAIAELVLATVMNFNSQASTQPSERIVEFLVKQELENVDDPSGLFDRLIANVERTLLTLIYAECDHVQTKTALRLGIDRNTLHKKLSKYNLLTNEARVSKETP
;
A
#
# COMPACT_ATOMS: atom_id res chain seq x y z
N MET A 1 7.23 16.22 -39.68
CA MET A 1 6.84 14.90 -39.12
C MET A 1 7.98 14.41 -38.26
N LYS A 2 7.70 13.84 -37.08
CA LYS A 2 8.69 13.31 -36.15
C LYS A 2 8.54 11.79 -36.07
N ARG A 3 9.67 11.08 -36.11
CA ARG A 3 9.71 9.64 -35.82
C ARG A 3 9.82 9.47 -34.32
N VAL A 4 8.89 8.73 -33.73
CA VAL A 4 8.86 8.42 -32.30
C VAL A 4 9.11 6.93 -32.13
N VAL A 5 10.04 6.58 -31.25
CA VAL A 5 10.39 5.20 -30.91
C VAL A 5 10.22 5.03 -29.41
N ILE A 6 9.36 4.09 -29.01
CA ILE A 6 9.11 3.76 -27.61
C ILE A 6 9.56 2.32 -27.38
N GLN A 7 10.42 2.13 -26.38
CA GLN A 7 10.85 0.81 -25.94
C GLN A 7 10.22 0.51 -24.58
N VAL A 8 9.38 -0.52 -24.54
CA VAL A 8 8.74 -0.99 -23.30
C VAL A 8 9.43 -2.28 -22.88
N SER A 9 9.99 -2.29 -21.67
CA SER A 9 10.62 -3.47 -21.08
C SER A 9 9.67 -4.05 -20.03
N SER A 10 9.29 -5.33 -20.16
CA SER A 10 8.58 -6.07 -19.10
C SER A 10 9.55 -7.04 -18.44
N THR A 11 9.63 -6.98 -17.12
CA THR A 11 10.35 -7.95 -16.28
C THR A 11 9.32 -8.88 -15.66
N GLU A 12 9.09 -10.05 -16.26
CA GLU A 12 8.29 -11.10 -15.63
C GLU A 12 9.20 -11.91 -14.70
N GLN A 13 8.99 -11.78 -13.39
CA GLN A 13 9.66 -12.61 -12.40
C GLN A 13 8.92 -13.96 -12.32
N CYS A 14 9.44 -14.97 -13.00
CA CYS A 14 9.12 -16.37 -12.73
C CYS A 14 10.42 -17.11 -12.43
N SER A 15 10.38 -17.96 -11.40
CA SER A 15 11.51 -18.64 -10.77
C SER A 15 12.63 -19.06 -11.75
N GLU A 16 13.84 -18.58 -11.45
CA GLU A 16 15.16 -19.02 -11.94
C GLU A 16 15.57 -18.79 -13.41
N ASN A 17 14.89 -17.94 -14.20
CA ASN A 17 15.52 -17.43 -15.42
C ASN A 17 14.97 -16.04 -15.82
N GLU A 18 15.79 -15.00 -15.71
CA GLU A 18 15.39 -13.61 -15.95
C GLU A 18 15.24 -13.36 -17.46
N ARG A 19 14.04 -13.53 -18.00
CA ARG A 19 13.72 -13.20 -19.39
C ARG A 19 13.22 -11.78 -19.48
N THR A 20 14.04 -10.88 -20.00
CA THR A 20 13.61 -9.51 -20.30
C THR A 20 12.96 -9.47 -21.69
N ALA A 21 11.64 -9.29 -21.73
CA ALA A 21 10.93 -9.07 -22.98
C ALA A 21 10.90 -7.57 -23.28
N THR A 22 11.44 -7.15 -24.43
CA THR A 22 11.37 -5.77 -24.89
C THR A 22 10.49 -5.66 -26.12
N THR A 23 9.48 -4.79 -26.06
CA THR A 23 8.61 -4.48 -27.20
C THR A 23 8.97 -3.09 -27.71
N LYS A 24 9.29 -2.99 -29.00
CA LYS A 24 9.57 -1.71 -29.68
C LYS A 24 8.35 -1.29 -30.48
N VAL A 25 7.88 -0.07 -30.25
CA VAL A 25 6.81 0.56 -31.02
C VAL A 25 7.39 1.76 -31.76
N GLU A 26 7.26 1.77 -33.09
CA GLU A 26 7.76 2.84 -33.94
C GLU A 26 6.62 3.43 -34.76
N THR A 27 6.53 4.76 -34.79
CA THR A 27 5.51 5.48 -35.56
C THR A 27 6.04 6.82 -36.06
N VAL A 28 5.45 7.30 -37.16
CA VAL A 28 5.73 8.62 -37.75
C VAL A 28 4.50 9.49 -37.56
N LEU A 29 4.66 10.55 -36.77
CA LEU A 29 3.56 11.41 -36.38
C LEU A 29 3.80 12.86 -36.82
N PRO A 30 2.73 13.64 -37.05
CA PRO A 30 2.81 15.09 -37.07
C PRO A 30 3.45 15.61 -35.79
N GLU A 31 4.21 16.70 -35.91
CA GLU A 31 5.03 17.22 -34.80
C GLU A 31 4.19 17.57 -33.57
N ALA A 32 3.03 18.21 -33.76
CA ALA A 32 2.10 18.51 -32.66
C ALA A 32 1.61 17.25 -31.91
N ILE A 33 1.39 16.15 -32.63
CA ILE A 33 0.93 14.88 -32.04
C ILE A 33 2.08 14.17 -31.32
N ALA A 34 3.31 14.24 -31.86
CA ALA A 34 4.49 13.68 -31.22
C ALA A 34 4.77 14.31 -29.85
N GLU A 35 4.65 15.64 -29.73
CA GLU A 35 4.78 16.35 -28.46
C GLU A 35 3.70 15.94 -27.45
N LEU A 36 2.45 15.78 -27.90
CA LEU A 36 1.34 15.34 -27.06
C LEU A 36 1.57 13.91 -26.53
N VAL A 37 2.00 12.99 -27.41
CA VAL A 37 2.30 11.60 -27.03
C VAL A 37 3.44 11.56 -26.01
N LEU A 38 4.51 12.33 -26.24
CA LEU A 38 5.65 12.40 -25.32
C LEU A 38 5.21 12.90 -23.93
N ALA A 39 4.47 14.01 -23.88
CA ALA A 39 3.97 14.57 -22.62
C ALA A 39 3.07 13.57 -21.87
N THR A 40 2.20 12.87 -22.60
CA THR A 40 1.28 11.87 -22.05
C THR A 40 2.04 10.67 -21.48
N VAL A 41 2.95 10.06 -22.25
CA VAL A 41 3.75 8.89 -21.84
C VAL A 41 4.64 9.23 -20.63
N MET A 42 5.28 10.40 -20.63
CA MET A 42 6.12 10.82 -19.51
C MET A 42 5.30 11.03 -18.23
N ASN A 43 4.11 11.63 -18.33
CA ASN A 43 3.21 11.81 -17.19
C ASN A 43 2.71 10.46 -16.62
N PHE A 44 2.38 9.50 -17.49
CA PHE A 44 2.04 8.14 -17.04
C PHE A 44 3.21 7.46 -16.33
N ASN A 45 4.46 7.67 -16.78
CA ASN A 45 5.64 7.13 -16.10
C ASN A 45 5.88 7.80 -14.73
N SER A 46 5.63 9.11 -14.61
CA SER A 46 5.66 9.81 -13.31
C SER A 46 4.62 9.30 -12.32
N GLN A 47 3.47 8.85 -12.81
CA GLN A 47 2.48 8.17 -11.96
C GLN A 47 2.86 6.71 -11.70
N ALA A 48 3.60 6.04 -12.59
CA ALA A 48 4.04 4.65 -12.44
C ALA A 48 5.15 4.43 -11.40
N SER A 49 5.84 5.48 -10.95
CA SER A 49 6.90 5.38 -9.94
C SER A 49 6.42 5.43 -8.48
N THR A 50 5.15 5.75 -8.21
CA THR A 50 4.60 5.65 -6.85
C THR A 50 4.41 4.20 -6.48
N GLN A 51 4.90 3.81 -5.30
CA GLN A 51 4.74 2.43 -4.83
C GLN A 51 3.25 2.10 -4.72
N PRO A 52 2.84 0.84 -4.97
CA PRO A 52 1.42 0.45 -4.87
C PRO A 52 0.78 0.83 -3.53
N SER A 53 1.57 0.79 -2.45
CA SER A 53 1.16 1.20 -1.10
C SER A 53 0.84 2.70 -1.00
N GLU A 54 1.62 3.55 -1.67
CA GLU A 54 1.43 5.01 -1.65
C GLU A 54 0.10 5.40 -2.30
N ARG A 55 -0.25 4.76 -3.43
CA ARG A 55 -1.55 4.96 -4.06
C ARG A 55 -2.73 4.53 -3.19
N ILE A 56 -2.56 3.44 -2.43
CA ILE A 56 -3.60 2.98 -1.49
C ILE A 56 -3.77 3.97 -0.36
N VAL A 57 -2.67 4.53 0.16
CA VAL A 57 -2.71 5.58 1.19
C VAL A 57 -3.36 6.84 0.65
N GLU A 58 -3.01 7.28 -0.56
CA GLU A 58 -3.67 8.43 -1.20
C GLU A 58 -5.17 8.22 -1.37
N PHE A 59 -5.58 7.02 -1.82
CA PHE A 59 -6.99 6.67 -1.97
C PHE A 59 -7.72 6.74 -0.62
N LEU A 60 -7.16 6.13 0.42
CA LEU A 60 -7.70 6.15 1.78
C LEU A 60 -7.86 7.59 2.30
N VAL A 61 -6.85 8.44 2.12
CA VAL A 61 -6.90 9.85 2.56
C VAL A 61 -7.99 10.62 1.81
N LYS A 62 -8.08 10.47 0.49
CA LYS A 62 -9.11 11.14 -0.33
C LYS A 62 -10.51 10.73 0.11
N GLN A 63 -10.73 9.43 0.32
CA GLN A 63 -12.01 8.92 0.78
C GLN A 63 -12.39 9.51 2.15
N GLU A 64 -11.46 9.57 3.09
CA GLU A 64 -11.75 10.11 4.44
C GLU A 64 -12.01 11.62 4.42
N LEU A 65 -11.38 12.36 3.50
CA LEU A 65 -11.65 13.79 3.31
C LEU A 65 -13.05 14.06 2.75
N GLU A 66 -13.56 13.20 1.86
CA GLU A 66 -14.91 13.33 1.31
C GLU A 66 -16.01 13.04 2.33
N ASN A 67 -15.72 12.23 3.35
CA ASN A 67 -16.71 11.78 4.35
C ASN A 67 -16.67 12.58 5.67
N VAL A 68 -15.88 13.67 5.72
CA VAL A 68 -15.68 14.45 6.94
C VAL A 68 -16.46 15.75 6.91
N ASP A 69 -17.43 15.87 7.82
CA ASP A 69 -18.20 17.11 8.05
C ASP A 69 -17.43 18.15 8.88
N ASP A 70 -16.56 17.70 9.80
CA ASP A 70 -15.65 18.53 10.60
C ASP A 70 -14.20 17.97 10.52
N PRO A 71 -13.24 18.74 9.96
CA PRO A 71 -11.85 18.30 9.81
C PRO A 71 -11.11 18.12 11.14
N SER A 72 -11.70 18.51 12.27
CA SER A 72 -11.10 18.26 13.58
C SER A 72 -10.86 16.75 13.81
N GLY A 73 -9.67 16.42 14.29
CA GLY A 73 -9.28 15.03 14.61
C GLY A 73 -9.19 14.06 13.43
N LEU A 74 -9.17 14.53 12.17
CA LEU A 74 -8.97 13.66 10.99
C LEU A 74 -7.67 12.86 11.10
N PHE A 75 -6.57 13.53 11.47
CA PHE A 75 -5.27 12.90 11.63
C PHE A 75 -5.31 11.73 12.63
N ASP A 76 -5.86 11.97 13.82
CA ASP A 76 -5.93 10.96 14.88
C ASP A 76 -6.80 9.77 14.48
N ARG A 77 -7.95 10.03 13.82
CA ARG A 77 -8.85 8.98 13.31
C ARG A 77 -8.18 8.13 12.25
N LEU A 78 -7.56 8.76 11.25
CA LEU A 78 -6.92 8.07 10.13
C LEU A 78 -5.77 7.19 10.61
N ILE A 79 -4.87 7.77 11.42
CA ILE A 79 -3.73 7.04 11.97
C ILE A 79 -4.22 5.93 12.91
N ALA A 80 -5.25 6.16 13.73
CA ALA A 80 -5.82 5.12 14.58
C ALA A 80 -6.37 3.94 13.77
N ASN A 81 -7.02 4.19 12.62
CA ASN A 81 -7.54 3.13 11.75
C ASN A 81 -6.40 2.29 11.15
N VAL A 82 -5.39 2.95 10.58
CA VAL A 82 -4.21 2.28 10.00
C VAL A 82 -3.44 1.50 11.06
N GLU A 83 -3.16 2.12 12.22
CA GLU A 83 -2.45 1.47 13.32
C GLU A 83 -3.21 0.25 13.86
N ARG A 84 -4.54 0.37 14.06
CA ARG A 84 -5.37 -0.73 14.55
C ARG A 84 -5.34 -1.91 13.58
N THR A 85 -5.44 -1.64 12.28
CA THR A 85 -5.40 -2.68 11.24
C THR A 85 -4.07 -3.40 11.23
N LEU A 86 -2.97 -2.64 11.22
CA LEU A 86 -1.62 -3.19 11.27
C LEU A 86 -1.42 -4.09 12.51
N LEU A 87 -1.78 -3.59 13.68
CA LEU A 87 -1.62 -4.32 14.94
C LEU A 87 -2.48 -5.59 14.96
N THR A 88 -3.72 -5.53 14.48
CA THR A 88 -4.62 -6.70 14.45
C THR A 88 -4.03 -7.82 13.58
N LEU A 89 -3.56 -7.48 12.38
CA LEU A 89 -3.04 -8.47 11.44
C LEU A 89 -1.73 -9.11 11.95
N ILE A 90 -0.76 -8.29 12.37
CA ILE A 90 0.54 -8.81 12.80
C ILE A 90 0.43 -9.52 14.15
N TYR A 91 -0.43 -9.05 15.06
CA TYR A 91 -0.66 -9.72 16.33
C TYR A 91 -1.28 -11.11 16.14
N ALA A 92 -2.24 -11.24 15.21
CA ALA A 92 -2.81 -12.53 14.84
C ALA A 92 -1.79 -13.45 14.14
N GLU A 93 -0.99 -12.93 13.20
CA GLU A 93 0.11 -13.67 12.53
C GLU A 93 1.16 -14.17 13.53
N CYS A 94 1.32 -13.45 14.64
CA CYS A 94 2.23 -13.81 15.73
C CYS A 94 1.55 -14.60 16.86
N ASP A 95 0.40 -15.22 16.62
CA ASP A 95 -0.32 -16.07 17.58
C ASP A 95 -0.66 -15.33 18.88
N HIS A 96 -0.89 -14.02 18.80
CA HIS A 96 -1.16 -13.14 19.94
C HIS A 96 0.00 -13.09 20.97
N VAL A 97 1.22 -13.42 20.54
CA VAL A 97 2.44 -13.32 21.37
C VAL A 97 3.07 -11.93 21.21
N GLN A 98 3.03 -11.12 22.29
CA GLN A 98 3.49 -9.73 22.25
C GLN A 98 4.98 -9.59 21.92
N THR A 99 5.84 -10.45 22.46
CA THR A 99 7.29 -10.39 22.22
C THR A 99 7.64 -10.67 20.76
N LYS A 100 7.03 -11.69 20.16
CA LYS A 100 7.16 -12.04 18.73
C LYS A 100 6.66 -10.91 17.83
N THR A 101 5.50 -10.35 18.18
CA THR A 101 4.89 -9.22 17.45
C THR A 101 5.75 -7.96 17.51
N ALA A 102 6.28 -7.63 18.69
CA ALA A 102 7.13 -6.44 18.90
C ALA A 102 8.42 -6.55 18.10
N LEU A 103 9.05 -7.74 18.10
CA LEU A 103 10.22 -8.02 17.27
C LEU A 103 9.91 -7.90 15.78
N ARG A 104 8.77 -8.44 15.33
CA ARG A 104 8.34 -8.40 13.92
C ARG A 104 8.05 -6.98 13.43
N LEU A 105 7.46 -6.15 14.28
CA LEU A 105 7.17 -4.74 14.00
C LEU A 105 8.40 -3.83 14.21
N GLY A 106 9.44 -4.30 14.88
CA GLY A 106 10.62 -3.50 15.20
C GLY A 106 10.37 -2.40 16.24
N ILE A 107 9.44 -2.61 17.18
CA ILE A 107 9.11 -1.65 18.24
C ILE A 107 9.33 -2.24 19.64
N ASP A 108 9.51 -1.37 20.64
CA ASP A 108 9.61 -1.80 22.03
C ASP A 108 8.34 -2.53 22.51
N ARG A 109 8.50 -3.59 23.32
CA ARG A 109 7.37 -4.40 23.81
C ARG A 109 6.40 -3.61 24.69
N ASN A 110 6.88 -2.63 25.47
CA ASN A 110 5.99 -1.78 26.28
C ASN A 110 5.20 -0.83 25.39
N THR A 111 5.81 -0.34 24.31
CA THR A 111 5.12 0.47 23.29
C THR A 111 4.03 -0.34 22.59
N LEU A 112 4.35 -1.58 22.17
CA LEU A 112 3.35 -2.49 21.62
C LEU A 112 2.21 -2.72 22.61
N HIS A 113 2.52 -3.02 23.88
CA HIS A 113 1.51 -3.25 24.91
C HIS A 113 0.56 -2.05 25.03
N LYS A 114 1.08 -0.83 25.16
CA LYS A 114 0.27 0.41 25.22
C LYS A 114 -0.63 0.55 23.99
N LYS A 115 -0.11 0.26 22.79
CA LYS A 115 -0.87 0.33 21.54
C LYS A 115 -1.97 -0.75 21.47
N LEU A 116 -1.68 -1.99 21.87
CA LEU A 116 -2.69 -3.06 21.93
C LEU A 116 -3.79 -2.75 22.96
N SER A 117 -3.44 -2.20 24.13
CA SER A 117 -4.42 -1.73 25.12
C SER A 117 -5.30 -0.60 24.57
N LYS A 118 -4.71 0.39 23.88
CA LYS A 118 -5.45 1.51 23.27
C LYS A 118 -6.57 1.04 22.34
N TYR A 119 -6.36 -0.06 21.62
CA TYR A 119 -7.31 -0.60 20.64
C TYR A 119 -8.11 -1.81 21.15
N ASN A 120 -8.03 -2.13 22.45
CA ASN A 120 -8.71 -3.28 23.07
C ASN A 120 -8.40 -4.64 22.41
N LEU A 121 -7.14 -4.84 21.98
CA LEU A 121 -6.71 -6.07 21.28
C LEU A 121 -6.15 -7.14 22.22
N LEU A 122 -6.03 -6.85 23.53
CA LEU A 122 -5.47 -7.78 24.52
C LEU A 122 -6.48 -8.81 25.05
N THR A 123 -7.76 -8.68 24.71
CA THR A 123 -8.81 -9.53 25.27
C THR A 123 -8.97 -10.83 24.45
N ASN A 124 -8.28 -11.88 24.90
CA ASN A 124 -8.52 -13.26 24.48
C ASN A 124 -9.40 -14.00 25.51
N GLU A 125 -10.57 -13.45 25.84
CA GLU A 125 -11.51 -14.00 26.85
C GLU A 125 -12.88 -14.39 26.23
N ALA A 126 -12.99 -14.55 24.90
CA ALA A 126 -14.30 -14.72 24.25
C ALA A 126 -14.37 -15.84 23.19
N ARG A 127 -13.48 -16.84 23.24
CA ARG A 127 -13.60 -18.04 22.39
C ARG A 127 -13.61 -19.38 23.15
N VAL A 128 -13.77 -19.36 24.47
CA VAL A 128 -13.97 -20.58 25.28
C VAL A 128 -15.30 -20.49 26.02
N SER A 129 -16.44 -20.51 25.33
CA SER A 129 -17.75 -20.69 25.99
C SER A 129 -18.87 -21.25 25.09
N LYS A 130 -18.63 -21.68 23.84
CA LYS A 130 -19.70 -22.28 23.02
C LYS A 130 -19.26 -23.48 22.20
N GLU A 131 -18.49 -24.39 22.78
CA GLU A 131 -18.49 -25.79 22.35
C GLU A 131 -18.34 -26.67 23.59
N THR A 132 -19.41 -27.37 23.96
CA THR A 132 -19.37 -28.63 24.69
C THR A 132 -20.68 -29.38 24.39
N PRO A 133 -20.62 -30.72 24.28
CA PRO A 133 -21.49 -31.56 23.45
C PRO A 133 -22.91 -31.74 23.98
#